data_AF-A0A4Q3WYS9-F1
#
_entry.id   AF-A0A4Q3WYS9-F1
#
_cell.length_a   1.000
_cell.length_b   1.000
_cell.length_c   1.000
_cell.angle_alpha   90.00
_cell.angle_beta   90.00
_cell.angle_gamma   90.00
#
_symmetry.space_group_name_H-M   'P 1'
#
loop_
_entity.id
_entity.type
_entity.pdbx_description
1 polymer ?
#
loop_
_entity_poly.entity_id
_entity_poly.type
_entity_poly.pdbx_seq_one_letter_code
_entity_poly.pdbx_strand_id
1 'polypeptide(L)'
;MSCTVADQTGSRQVKCFDKPALPLEALHSAEFVRCDGKVGVGDFQGQISLENLQIVSAPADLSRFEMPMHGSFRAHQTRFNDLVRSVRNPDLYALLKEIFRHDGDVWTRFAESPAATNMHHNYRGGLLEHSGEVALLCERLAGALPHIDRDLLVCAALLHDIGKIEEMECDFNTGKISYTHAGTLVGHIVLGSCIVANAAEKLDGFPSRLKHELMHLILSHHGEPEYGAAKRPMCAEALILSQCDNLSAKIAQCTEKAQVDNGLDFAQTGGWHNLPYAPQKQIYVGKMRELMAEEL
;
A
#
# COMPACT_ATOMS: atom_id res chain seq x y z
N MET A 1 25.60 2.98 -18.15
CA MET A 1 24.93 2.39 -16.96
C MET A 1 23.56 3.04 -16.83
N SER A 2 22.54 2.37 -16.30
CA SER A 2 21.26 3.02 -15.99
C SER A 2 20.93 2.83 -14.52
N CYS A 3 20.31 3.83 -13.92
CA CYS A 3 19.72 3.76 -12.58
C CYS A 3 18.31 4.35 -12.62
N THR A 4 17.54 4.11 -11.57
CA THR A 4 16.24 4.76 -11.36
C THR A 4 16.40 5.78 -10.26
N VAL A 5 15.98 7.01 -10.51
CA VAL A 5 15.85 8.06 -9.48
C VAL A 5 14.37 8.31 -9.21
N ALA A 6 14.03 8.63 -7.97
CA ALA A 6 12.65 8.88 -7.55
C ALA A 6 12.57 10.05 -6.57
N ASP A 7 11.45 10.76 -6.61
CA ASP A 7 11.03 11.77 -5.64
C ASP A 7 9.50 11.70 -5.44
N GLN A 8 8.90 12.65 -4.72
CA GLN A 8 7.45 12.68 -4.49
C GLN A 8 6.60 12.74 -5.77
N THR A 9 7.20 13.12 -6.91
CA THR A 9 6.51 13.25 -8.21
C THR A 9 6.60 11.99 -9.06
N GLY A 10 7.31 10.96 -8.59
CA GLY A 10 7.41 9.66 -9.23
C GLY A 10 8.85 9.22 -9.48
N SER A 11 9.02 8.25 -10.38
CA SER A 11 10.33 7.68 -10.71
C SER A 11 10.66 7.76 -12.21
N ARG A 12 11.95 7.87 -12.52
CA ARG A 12 12.48 7.91 -13.89
C ARG A 12 13.75 7.07 -14.01
N GLN A 13 13.82 6.27 -15.07
CA GLN A 13 15.06 5.62 -15.46
C GLN A 13 15.96 6.65 -16.14
N VAL A 14 17.20 6.76 -15.67
CA VAL A 14 18.19 7.72 -16.15
C VAL A 14 19.42 6.99 -16.67
N LYS A 15 20.02 7.52 -17.74
CA LYS A 15 21.25 6.99 -18.30
C LYS A 15 22.44 7.74 -17.71
N CYS A 16 23.38 6.99 -17.15
CA CYS A 16 24.67 7.48 -16.71
C CYS A 16 25.69 7.13 -17.81
N PHE A 17 26.12 8.17 -18.54
CA PHE A 17 26.95 8.04 -19.74
C PHE A 17 28.42 7.81 -19.40
N ASP A 18 28.91 8.51 -18.37
CA ASP A 18 30.25 8.28 -17.82
C ASP A 18 30.18 7.35 -16.60
N LYS A 19 31.19 6.50 -16.44
CA LYS A 19 31.29 5.64 -15.26
C LYS A 19 31.41 6.57 -14.04
N PRO A 20 30.45 6.59 -13.10
CA PRO A 20 30.58 7.46 -11.94
C PRO A 20 31.89 7.11 -11.24
N ALA A 21 32.61 8.13 -10.72
CA ALA A 21 33.83 7.91 -9.95
C ALA A 21 33.57 7.07 -8.67
N LEU A 22 32.31 6.88 -8.32
CA LEU A 22 31.84 6.09 -7.19
C LEU A 22 31.78 4.59 -7.52
N PRO A 23 32.20 3.71 -6.60
CA PRO A 23 31.95 2.28 -6.71
C PRO A 23 30.45 1.98 -6.83
N LEU A 24 30.09 1.01 -7.68
CA LEU A 24 28.71 0.52 -7.82
C LEU A 24 28.10 0.09 -6.49
N GLU A 25 28.91 -0.54 -5.63
CA GLU A 25 28.51 -0.98 -4.29
C GLU A 25 28.05 0.19 -3.41
N ALA A 26 28.76 1.33 -3.47
CA ALA A 26 28.41 2.52 -2.72
C ALA A 26 27.08 3.13 -3.19
N LEU A 27 26.80 3.06 -4.50
CA LEU A 27 25.53 3.50 -5.09
C LEU A 27 24.36 2.58 -4.71
N HIS A 28 24.58 1.27 -4.61
CA HIS A 28 23.54 0.34 -4.14
C HIS A 28 23.12 0.59 -2.69
N SER A 29 24.04 1.10 -1.86
CA SER A 29 23.77 1.48 -0.47
C SER A 29 23.34 2.94 -0.28
N ALA A 30 23.31 3.74 -1.35
CA ALA A 30 23.02 5.17 -1.24
C ALA A 30 21.52 5.42 -1.04
N GLU A 31 21.17 6.14 0.02
CA GLU A 31 19.78 6.52 0.32
C GLU A 31 19.39 7.81 -0.40
N PHE A 32 20.30 8.78 -0.45
CA PHE A 32 20.10 10.03 -1.17
C PHE A 32 21.26 10.31 -2.10
N VAL A 33 20.92 10.80 -3.28
CA VAL A 33 21.87 11.24 -4.28
C VAL A 33 21.53 12.64 -4.76
N ARG A 34 22.57 13.43 -5.00
CA ARG A 34 22.49 14.65 -5.80
C ARG A 34 22.91 14.31 -7.23
N CYS A 35 22.03 14.62 -8.16
CA CYS A 35 22.21 14.36 -9.59
C CYS A 35 22.22 15.69 -10.35
N ASP A 36 23.22 15.90 -11.20
CA ASP A 36 23.21 16.97 -12.20
C ASP A 36 23.24 16.34 -13.59
N GLY A 37 22.48 16.88 -14.55
CA GLY A 37 22.36 16.28 -15.88
C GLY A 37 21.59 17.11 -16.88
N LYS A 38 21.40 16.54 -18.07
CA LYS A 38 20.70 17.16 -19.20
C LYS A 38 19.44 16.37 -19.55
N VAL A 39 18.40 17.09 -19.96
CA VAL A 39 17.17 16.51 -20.51
C VAL A 39 17.25 16.61 -22.04
N GLY A 40 17.09 15.48 -22.72
CA GLY A 40 17.08 15.42 -24.18
C GLY A 40 15.90 16.17 -24.78
N VAL A 41 16.10 16.69 -25.99
CA VAL A 41 15.11 17.40 -26.81
C VAL A 41 15.05 16.76 -28.22
N GLY A 42 13.97 16.98 -28.96
CA GLY A 42 13.78 16.37 -30.29
C GLY A 42 13.58 14.85 -30.19
N ASP A 43 14.34 14.07 -30.96
CA ASP A 43 14.25 12.60 -30.98
C ASP A 43 14.55 11.93 -29.61
N PHE A 44 15.12 12.67 -28.66
CA PHE A 44 15.42 12.21 -27.30
C PHE A 44 14.60 12.93 -26.21
N GLN A 45 13.45 13.51 -26.57
CA GLN A 45 12.61 14.28 -25.64
C GLN A 45 12.33 13.50 -24.33
N GLY A 46 12.67 14.11 -23.20
CA GLY A 46 12.43 13.53 -21.86
C GLY A 46 13.48 12.52 -21.38
N GLN A 47 14.45 12.13 -22.21
CA GLN A 47 15.54 11.27 -21.78
C GLN A 47 16.51 12.05 -20.87
N ILE A 48 16.69 11.60 -19.63
CA ILE A 48 17.61 12.21 -18.68
C ILE A 48 18.98 11.55 -18.78
N SER A 49 20.00 12.38 -18.98
CA SER A 49 21.41 12.01 -19.06
C SER A 49 22.13 12.61 -17.86
N LEU A 50 22.63 11.77 -16.94
CA LEU A 50 23.37 12.25 -15.77
C LEU A 50 24.82 12.58 -16.14
N GLU A 51 25.27 13.76 -15.74
CA GLU A 51 26.65 14.25 -15.87
C GLU A 51 27.41 14.14 -14.54
N ASN A 52 26.71 14.31 -13.42
CA ASN A 52 27.27 14.18 -12.08
C ASN A 52 26.31 13.43 -11.16
N LEU A 53 26.89 12.62 -10.28
CA LEU A 53 26.17 11.80 -9.30
C LEU A 53 26.99 11.77 -8.00
N GLN A 54 26.40 12.26 -6.91
CA GLN A 54 27.06 12.32 -5.60
C GLN A 54 26.14 11.73 -4.53
N ILE A 55 26.68 10.88 -3.66
CA ILE A 55 25.96 10.39 -2.47
C ILE A 55 25.93 11.53 -1.46
N VAL A 56 24.76 11.82 -0.90
CA VAL A 56 24.56 12.88 0.10
C VAL A 56 23.81 12.31 1.30
N SER A 57 23.91 12.99 2.44
CA SER A 57 23.10 12.68 3.62
C SER A 57 21.63 13.02 3.38
N ALA A 58 20.74 12.36 4.13
CA ALA A 58 19.32 12.67 4.13
C ALA A 58 19.07 14.17 4.40
N PRO A 59 18.19 14.83 3.61
CA PRO A 59 17.80 16.19 3.88
C PRO A 59 16.97 16.28 5.16
N ALA A 60 16.98 17.44 5.82
CA ALA A 60 16.20 17.66 7.04
C ALA A 60 14.68 17.60 6.82
N ASP A 61 14.24 17.78 5.57
CA ASP A 61 12.85 17.70 5.14
C ASP A 61 12.75 16.67 4.01
N LEU A 62 12.08 15.54 4.31
CA LEU A 62 11.86 14.44 3.37
C LEU A 62 10.58 14.60 2.56
N SER A 63 9.76 15.63 2.80
CA SER A 63 8.46 15.80 2.13
C SER A 63 8.56 15.79 0.60
N ARG A 64 9.71 16.17 0.05
CA ARG A 64 9.96 16.15 -1.40
C ARG A 64 10.25 14.77 -1.98
N PHE A 65 10.45 13.76 -1.14
CA PHE A 65 10.82 12.39 -1.52
C PHE A 65 9.76 11.36 -1.11
N GLU A 66 8.88 11.72 -0.19
CA GLU A 66 7.77 10.88 0.25
C GLU A 66 6.54 11.13 -0.63
N MET A 67 5.87 10.06 -1.06
CA MET A 67 4.54 10.22 -1.64
C MET A 67 3.57 10.69 -0.56
N PRO A 68 2.79 11.75 -0.80
CA PRO A 68 1.86 12.27 0.20
C PRO A 68 0.67 11.32 0.35
N MET A 69 0.23 11.14 1.60
CA MET A 69 -1.03 10.48 1.94
C MET A 69 -2.23 11.22 1.32
N HIS A 70 -3.25 10.49 0.85
CA HIS A 70 -4.44 11.11 0.28
C HIS A 70 -5.37 11.67 1.34
N GLY A 71 -5.25 12.97 1.60
CA GLY A 71 -5.99 13.64 2.66
C GLY A 71 -5.17 13.68 3.94
N SER A 72 -5.81 13.87 5.08
CA SER A 72 -5.09 14.04 6.34
C SER A 72 -5.01 12.74 7.13
N PHE A 73 -3.85 12.47 7.73
CA PHE A 73 -3.64 11.37 8.67
C PHE A 73 -4.76 11.26 9.72
N ARG A 74 -5.14 12.40 10.31
CA ARG A 74 -6.24 12.48 11.28
C ARG A 74 -7.57 11.99 10.70
N ALA A 75 -7.88 12.29 9.44
CA ALA A 75 -9.12 11.82 8.81
C ALA A 75 -9.11 10.29 8.64
N HIS A 76 -7.99 9.69 8.24
CA HIS A 76 -7.86 8.23 8.17
C HIS A 76 -7.97 7.58 9.54
N GLN A 77 -7.32 8.16 10.56
CA GLN A 77 -7.46 7.69 11.95
C GLN A 77 -8.91 7.75 12.42
N THR A 78 -9.63 8.84 12.16
CA THR A 78 -11.05 8.97 12.52
C THR A 78 -11.87 7.88 11.83
N ARG A 79 -11.73 7.73 10.50
CA ARG A 79 -12.44 6.70 9.73
C ARG A 79 -12.17 5.30 10.25
N PHE A 80 -10.91 4.95 10.48
CA PHE A 80 -10.52 3.64 11.00
C PHE A 80 -11.15 3.37 12.36
N ASN A 81 -11.04 4.34 13.28
CA ASN A 81 -11.62 4.21 14.62
C ASN A 81 -13.15 4.14 14.59
N ASP A 82 -13.81 4.83 13.67
CA ASP A 82 -15.27 4.75 13.50
C ASP A 82 -15.70 3.38 12.99
N LEU A 83 -14.94 2.77 12.06
CA LEU A 83 -15.15 1.40 11.62
C LEU A 83 -14.96 0.40 12.77
N VAL A 84 -13.90 0.55 13.58
CA VAL A 84 -13.69 -0.26 14.80
C VAL A 84 -14.89 -0.15 15.74
N ARG A 85 -15.38 1.07 16.02
CA ARG A 85 -16.56 1.30 16.88
C ARG A 85 -17.87 0.78 16.30
N SER A 86 -17.92 0.56 14.98
CA SER A 86 -19.11 0.06 14.30
C SER A 86 -19.31 -1.46 14.45
N VAL A 87 -18.30 -2.21 14.92
CA VAL A 87 -18.38 -3.65 15.15
C VAL A 87 -19.21 -3.92 16.40
N ARG A 88 -20.30 -4.68 16.25
CA ARG A 88 -21.29 -4.95 17.32
C ARG A 88 -21.05 -6.28 18.03
N ASN A 89 -20.43 -7.26 17.36
CA ASN A 89 -20.02 -8.51 17.98
C ASN A 89 -19.01 -8.21 19.11
N PRO A 90 -19.33 -8.60 20.36
CA PRO A 90 -18.52 -8.22 21.53
C PRO A 90 -17.13 -8.84 21.53
N ASP A 91 -16.98 -10.07 21.03
CA ASP A 91 -15.69 -10.76 20.97
C ASP A 91 -14.77 -10.10 19.94
N LEU A 92 -15.28 -9.82 18.74
CA LEU A 92 -14.52 -9.11 17.69
C LEU A 92 -14.14 -7.69 18.11
N TYR A 93 -15.06 -6.97 18.75
CA TYR A 93 -14.77 -5.63 19.26
C TYR A 93 -13.73 -5.66 20.39
N ALA A 94 -13.80 -6.65 21.28
CA ALA A 94 -12.79 -6.85 22.32
C ALA A 94 -11.41 -7.16 21.70
N LEU A 95 -11.36 -7.98 20.66
CA LEU A 95 -10.13 -8.29 19.92
C LEU A 95 -9.53 -7.06 19.24
N LEU A 96 -10.32 -6.26 18.54
CA LEU A 96 -9.85 -5.03 17.92
C LEU A 96 -9.30 -4.05 18.97
N LYS A 97 -9.98 -3.92 20.12
CA LYS A 97 -9.48 -3.12 21.24
C LYS A 97 -8.20 -3.68 21.86
N GLU A 98 -8.05 -5.00 21.92
CA GLU A 98 -6.86 -5.65 22.44
C GLU A 98 -5.64 -5.37 21.56
N ILE A 99 -5.84 -5.44 20.24
CA ILE A 99 -4.81 -5.21 19.24
C ILE A 99 -4.47 -3.72 19.11
N PHE A 100 -5.48 -2.86 18.91
CA PHE A 100 -5.32 -1.43 18.67
C PHE A 100 -5.54 -0.59 19.94
N ARG A 101 -4.89 -0.98 21.04
CA ARG A 101 -4.84 -0.15 22.24
C ARG A 101 -4.19 1.19 21.88
N HIS A 102 -4.82 2.31 22.25
CA HIS A 102 -4.42 3.67 21.85
C HIS A 102 -2.94 3.99 22.17
N ASP A 103 -2.43 3.50 23.29
CA ASP A 103 -1.04 3.70 23.72
C ASP A 103 -0.18 2.42 23.53
N GLY A 104 -0.64 1.49 22.68
CA GLY A 104 0.05 0.25 22.36
C GLY A 104 0.99 0.41 21.18
N ASP A 105 2.15 -0.25 21.27
CA ASP A 105 3.18 -0.32 20.21
C ASP A 105 2.58 -0.72 18.84
N VAL A 106 1.62 -1.66 18.84
CA VAL A 106 0.95 -2.13 17.63
C VAL A 106 0.21 -1.01 16.91
N TRP A 107 -0.53 -0.15 17.62
CA TRP A 107 -1.28 0.95 16.99
C TRP A 107 -0.32 1.96 16.37
N THR A 108 0.72 2.36 17.10
CA THR A 108 1.72 3.32 16.58
C THR A 108 2.39 2.79 15.33
N ARG A 109 2.89 1.54 15.38
CA ARG A 109 3.53 0.90 14.22
C ARG A 109 2.54 0.79 13.06
N PHE A 110 1.35 0.25 13.30
CA PHE A 110 0.33 0.08 12.25
C PHE A 110 -0.08 1.41 11.61
N ALA A 111 -0.32 2.44 12.41
CA ALA A 111 -0.79 3.73 11.93
C ALA A 111 0.28 4.45 11.10
N GLU A 112 1.57 4.19 11.34
CA GLU A 112 2.68 4.85 10.63
C GLU A 112 3.29 3.98 9.53
N SER A 113 3.07 2.67 9.53
CA SER A 113 3.63 1.76 8.54
C SER A 113 3.17 2.07 7.11
N PRO A 114 4.06 1.90 6.12
CA PRO A 114 3.66 1.81 4.72
C PRO A 114 2.88 0.51 4.47
N ALA A 115 2.03 0.49 3.44
CA ALA A 115 1.33 -0.72 3.03
C ALA A 115 2.13 -1.60 2.05
N ALA A 116 3.21 -1.09 1.46
CA ALA A 116 4.02 -1.83 0.51
C ALA A 116 5.42 -1.22 0.36
N THR A 117 6.36 -1.97 -0.20
CA THR A 117 7.75 -1.54 -0.38
C THR A 117 7.93 -0.65 -1.60
N ASN A 118 7.31 -1.00 -2.73
CA ASN A 118 7.57 -0.35 -4.04
C ASN A 118 6.30 -0.06 -4.86
N MET A 119 5.12 -0.32 -4.30
CA MET A 119 3.82 -0.13 -4.98
C MET A 119 2.84 0.50 -4.00
N HIS A 120 1.78 1.16 -4.51
CA HIS A 120 0.63 1.72 -3.81
C HIS A 120 0.66 1.83 -2.27
N HIS A 121 0.51 3.04 -1.75
CA HIS A 121 0.56 3.32 -0.30
C HIS A 121 1.91 2.99 0.36
N ASN A 122 3.03 3.12 -0.36
CA ASN A 122 4.39 2.90 0.15
C ASN A 122 4.96 4.10 0.94
N TYR A 123 4.10 4.81 1.66
CA TYR A 123 4.43 6.01 2.43
C TYR A 123 3.96 5.88 3.87
N ARG A 124 4.42 6.77 4.75
CA ARG A 124 4.04 6.79 6.16
C ARG A 124 2.51 6.86 6.32
N GLY A 125 1.96 5.87 7.01
CA GLY A 125 0.53 5.70 7.25
C GLY A 125 -0.27 5.14 6.07
N GLY A 126 0.40 4.66 5.03
CA GLY A 126 -0.25 3.96 3.94
C GLY A 126 -1.04 2.72 4.39
N LEU A 127 -0.55 1.99 5.39
CA LEU A 127 -1.23 0.81 5.94
C LEU A 127 -2.59 1.17 6.57
N LEU A 128 -2.64 2.29 7.30
CA LEU A 128 -3.86 2.83 7.90
C LEU A 128 -4.86 3.27 6.84
N GLU A 129 -4.38 3.95 5.79
CA GLU A 129 -5.21 4.40 4.68
C GLU A 129 -5.85 3.21 3.97
N HIS A 130 -5.03 2.26 3.52
CA HIS A 130 -5.41 1.03 2.82
C HIS A 130 -6.40 0.20 3.63
N SER A 131 -6.04 -0.17 4.87
CA SER A 131 -6.90 -1.01 5.71
C SER A 131 -8.24 -0.34 6.00
N GLY A 132 -8.26 0.98 6.20
CA GLY A 132 -9.49 1.74 6.38
C GLY A 132 -10.33 1.85 5.10
N GLU A 133 -9.72 1.87 3.92
CA GLU A 133 -10.42 1.84 2.63
C GLU A 133 -11.06 0.46 2.39
N VAL A 134 -10.27 -0.62 2.51
CA VAL A 134 -10.75 -2.00 2.34
C VAL A 134 -11.89 -2.30 3.30
N ALA A 135 -11.77 -1.89 4.56
CA ALA A 135 -12.82 -2.07 5.56
C ALA A 135 -14.09 -1.26 5.23
N LEU A 136 -13.96 -0.05 4.69
CA LEU A 136 -15.12 0.73 4.23
C LEU A 136 -15.81 0.07 3.04
N LEU A 137 -15.07 -0.43 2.04
CA LEU A 137 -15.63 -1.16 0.91
C LEU A 137 -16.38 -2.42 1.38
N CYS A 138 -15.76 -3.18 2.28
CA CYS A 138 -16.35 -4.36 2.90
C CYS A 138 -17.64 -4.01 3.66
N GLU A 139 -17.67 -2.93 4.44
CA GLU A 139 -18.87 -2.47 5.15
C GLU A 139 -20.02 -2.18 4.17
N ARG A 140 -19.73 -1.47 3.07
CA ARG A 140 -20.73 -1.11 2.06
C ARG A 140 -21.32 -2.34 1.39
N LEU A 141 -20.49 -3.33 1.04
CA LEU A 141 -20.94 -4.58 0.43
C LEU A 141 -21.75 -5.44 1.41
N ALA A 142 -21.32 -5.55 2.66
CA ALA A 142 -22.08 -6.26 3.69
C ALA A 142 -23.47 -5.65 3.89
N GLY A 143 -23.61 -4.32 3.81
CA GLY A 143 -24.91 -3.64 3.87
C GLY A 143 -25.85 -3.97 2.70
N ALA A 144 -25.31 -4.36 1.55
CA ALA A 144 -26.09 -4.76 0.38
C ALA A 144 -26.41 -6.28 0.35
N LEU A 145 -25.68 -7.09 1.13
CA LEU A 145 -25.74 -8.54 1.09
C LEU A 145 -26.19 -9.10 2.45
N PRO A 146 -27.49 -9.41 2.65
CA PRO A 146 -28.06 -9.70 3.96
C PRO A 146 -27.58 -11.02 4.62
N HIS A 147 -26.84 -11.86 3.90
CA HIS A 147 -26.35 -13.16 4.36
C HIS A 147 -24.87 -13.12 4.79
N ILE A 148 -24.24 -11.95 4.74
CA ILE A 148 -22.83 -11.75 5.09
C ILE A 148 -22.75 -11.38 6.57
N ASP A 149 -21.84 -12.03 7.31
CA ASP A 149 -21.48 -11.56 8.64
C ASP A 149 -20.66 -10.28 8.53
N ARG A 150 -21.35 -9.13 8.61
CA ARG A 150 -20.76 -7.81 8.52
C ARG A 150 -19.61 -7.62 9.51
N ASP A 151 -19.80 -8.04 10.75
CA ASP A 151 -18.85 -7.72 11.82
C ASP A 151 -17.57 -8.55 11.69
N LEU A 152 -17.70 -9.83 11.31
CA LEU A 152 -16.56 -10.68 10.95
C LEU A 152 -15.79 -10.08 9.76
N LEU A 153 -16.49 -9.68 8.71
CA LEU A 153 -15.87 -9.14 7.50
C LEU A 153 -15.15 -7.82 7.75
N VAL A 154 -15.78 -6.86 8.45
CA VAL A 154 -15.16 -5.56 8.79
C VAL A 154 -13.98 -5.76 9.73
N CYS A 155 -14.10 -6.63 10.74
CA CYS A 155 -12.98 -6.97 11.63
C CYS A 155 -11.79 -7.54 10.86
N ALA A 156 -12.04 -8.50 9.97
CA ALA A 156 -11.00 -9.08 9.12
C ALA A 156 -10.37 -8.04 8.19
N ALA A 157 -11.16 -7.16 7.58
CA ALA A 157 -10.67 -6.10 6.72
C ALA A 157 -9.77 -5.09 7.46
N LEU A 158 -10.06 -4.77 8.72
CA LEU A 158 -9.19 -3.91 9.54
C LEU A 158 -7.86 -4.58 9.92
N LEU A 159 -7.81 -5.91 9.89
CA LEU A 159 -6.69 -6.73 10.36
C LEU A 159 -5.92 -7.45 9.25
N HIS A 160 -6.43 -7.48 8.01
CA HIS A 160 -5.93 -8.36 6.94
C HIS A 160 -4.42 -8.21 6.69
N ASP A 161 -3.95 -6.96 6.74
CA ASP A 161 -2.57 -6.57 6.48
C ASP A 161 -1.77 -6.23 7.74
N ILE A 162 -2.30 -6.53 8.94
CA ILE A 162 -1.62 -6.14 10.20
C ILE A 162 -0.21 -6.74 10.33
N GLY A 163 0.07 -7.86 9.68
CA GLY A 163 1.39 -8.47 9.67
C GLY A 163 2.47 -7.62 8.99
N LYS A 164 2.10 -6.58 8.22
CA LYS A 164 3.06 -5.66 7.59
C LYS A 164 3.91 -4.90 8.59
N ILE A 165 3.41 -4.71 9.82
CA ILE A 165 4.18 -4.10 10.91
C ILE A 165 5.39 -4.95 11.32
N GLU A 166 5.33 -6.27 11.12
CA GLU A 166 6.43 -7.21 11.40
C GLU A 166 7.18 -7.62 10.13
N GLU A 167 6.53 -7.52 8.96
CA GLU A 167 7.14 -7.85 7.67
C GLU A 167 8.17 -6.79 7.24
N MET A 168 7.90 -5.52 7.55
CA MET A 168 8.65 -4.39 7.03
C MET A 168 9.18 -3.49 8.14
N GLU A 169 10.37 -2.97 7.93
CA GLU A 169 10.98 -1.88 8.71
C GLU A 169 11.08 -0.63 7.83
N CYS A 170 10.70 0.51 8.42
CA CYS A 170 10.78 1.81 7.77
C CYS A 170 11.64 2.74 8.62
N ASP A 171 12.74 3.25 8.06
CA ASP A 171 13.48 4.35 8.65
C ASP A 171 12.89 5.67 8.13
N PHE A 172 12.04 6.29 8.94
CA PHE A 172 11.41 7.56 8.61
C PHE A 172 12.38 8.75 8.54
N ASN A 173 13.65 8.59 8.93
CA ASN A 173 14.66 9.63 8.72
C ASN A 173 15.31 9.56 7.34
N THR A 174 15.16 8.42 6.66
CA THR A 174 15.76 8.18 5.35
C THR A 174 14.73 7.81 4.28
N GLY A 175 13.48 7.56 4.68
CA GLY A 175 12.42 7.04 3.81
C GLY A 175 12.65 5.59 3.37
N LYS A 176 13.67 4.92 3.93
CA LYS A 176 14.06 3.59 3.50
C LYS A 176 13.11 2.55 4.07
N ILE A 177 12.50 1.80 3.16
CA ILE A 177 11.62 0.68 3.49
C ILE A 177 12.33 -0.62 3.10
N SER A 178 12.40 -1.57 4.03
CA SER A 178 13.03 -2.87 3.80
C SER A 178 12.29 -4.00 4.50
N TYR A 179 12.50 -5.23 4.04
CA TYR A 179 11.94 -6.41 4.70
C TYR A 179 12.76 -6.77 5.94
N THR A 180 12.07 -7.14 7.01
CA THR A 180 12.70 -7.75 8.18
C THR A 180 13.12 -9.19 7.87
N HIS A 181 13.88 -9.82 8.77
CA HIS A 181 14.17 -11.24 8.65
C HIS A 181 12.90 -12.10 8.63
N ALA A 182 11.93 -11.78 9.50
CA ALA A 182 10.65 -12.46 9.56
C ALA A 182 9.81 -12.20 8.30
N GLY A 183 9.79 -10.95 7.80
CA GLY A 183 9.11 -10.62 6.56
C GLY A 183 9.67 -11.36 5.35
N THR A 184 10.99 -11.49 5.28
CA THR A 184 11.67 -12.20 4.18
C THR A 184 11.37 -13.70 4.18
N LEU A 185 11.24 -14.33 5.36
CA LEU A 185 11.06 -15.78 5.47
C LEU A 185 9.60 -16.24 5.60
N VAL A 186 8.75 -15.42 6.22
CA VAL A 186 7.41 -15.81 6.67
C VAL A 186 6.30 -15.04 5.93
N GLY A 187 6.46 -13.72 5.78
CA GLY A 187 5.49 -12.84 5.11
C GLY A 187 4.30 -12.40 5.99
N HIS A 188 3.71 -11.25 5.65
CA HIS A 188 2.70 -10.57 6.47
C HIS A 188 1.42 -11.37 6.68
N ILE A 189 0.99 -12.20 5.73
CA ILE A 189 -0.26 -12.97 5.88
C ILE A 189 -0.19 -13.91 7.08
N VAL A 190 0.92 -14.64 7.20
CA VAL A 190 1.15 -15.57 8.32
C VAL A 190 1.44 -14.80 9.60
N LEU A 191 2.30 -13.77 9.53
CA LEU A 191 2.62 -12.92 10.69
C LEU A 191 1.36 -12.24 11.27
N GLY A 192 0.48 -11.74 10.41
CA GLY A 192 -0.80 -11.14 10.78
C GLY A 192 -1.75 -12.14 11.43
N SER A 193 -1.84 -13.35 10.86
CA SER A 193 -2.60 -14.45 11.47
C SER A 193 -2.07 -14.81 12.87
N CYS A 194 -0.74 -14.81 13.06
CA CYS A 194 -0.12 -15.03 14.37
C CYS A 194 -0.42 -13.90 15.36
N ILE A 195 -0.35 -12.63 14.95
CA ILE A 195 -0.72 -11.48 15.80
C ILE A 195 -2.15 -11.62 16.31
N VAL A 196 -3.07 -11.93 15.40
CA VAL A 196 -4.50 -12.10 15.71
C VAL A 196 -4.73 -13.29 16.63
N ALA A 197 -4.10 -14.44 16.34
CA ALA A 197 -4.21 -15.61 17.19
C ALA A 197 -3.70 -15.35 18.60
N ASN A 198 -2.54 -14.69 18.74
CA ASN A 198 -1.95 -14.35 20.03
C ASN A 198 -2.79 -13.33 20.82
N ALA A 199 -3.41 -12.37 20.14
CA ALA A 199 -4.31 -11.42 20.78
C ALA A 199 -5.60 -12.10 21.28
N ALA A 200 -6.16 -13.03 20.49
CA ALA A 200 -7.33 -13.80 20.90
C ALA A 200 -7.07 -14.68 22.14
N GLU A 201 -5.88 -15.28 22.27
CA GLU A 201 -5.51 -16.08 23.46
C GLU A 201 -5.41 -15.25 24.76
N LYS A 202 -5.25 -13.92 24.66
CA LYS A 202 -5.25 -13.04 25.84
C LYS A 202 -6.66 -12.70 26.34
N LEU A 203 -7.68 -13.02 25.55
CA LEU A 203 -9.07 -12.73 25.86
C LEU A 203 -9.72 -13.98 26.45
N ASP A 204 -10.08 -13.90 27.73
CA ASP A 204 -10.74 -15.00 28.43
C ASP A 204 -12.03 -15.42 27.71
N GLY A 205 -12.06 -16.67 27.25
CA GLY A 205 -13.24 -17.26 26.62
C GLY A 205 -13.47 -16.87 25.16
N PHE A 206 -12.48 -16.31 24.45
CA PHE A 206 -12.64 -15.98 23.03
C PHE A 206 -13.06 -17.22 22.20
N PRO A 207 -14.16 -17.16 21.41
CA PRO A 207 -14.68 -18.33 20.73
C PRO A 207 -13.68 -18.91 19.70
N SER A 208 -13.28 -20.17 19.89
CA SER A 208 -12.32 -20.84 19.00
C SER A 208 -12.77 -20.88 17.53
N ARG A 209 -14.07 -21.05 17.31
CA ARG A 209 -14.65 -21.02 15.96
C ARG A 209 -14.45 -19.65 15.29
N LEU A 210 -14.76 -18.57 16.01
CA LEU A 210 -14.63 -17.21 15.51
C LEU A 210 -13.17 -16.85 15.22
N LYS A 211 -12.23 -17.35 16.06
CA LYS A 211 -10.79 -17.23 15.84
C LYS A 211 -10.38 -17.88 14.51
N HIS A 212 -10.83 -19.11 14.24
CA HIS A 212 -10.52 -19.81 12.98
C HIS A 212 -11.12 -19.12 11.76
N GLU A 213 -12.35 -18.61 11.87
CA GLU A 213 -13.01 -17.85 10.80
C GLU A 213 -12.20 -16.58 10.46
N LEU A 214 -11.82 -15.78 11.46
CA LEU A 214 -11.02 -14.58 11.27
C LEU A 214 -9.63 -14.89 10.69
N MET A 215 -8.95 -15.93 11.21
CA MET A 215 -7.67 -16.39 10.67
C MET A 215 -7.81 -16.84 9.21
N HIS A 216 -8.89 -17.53 8.84
CA HIS A 216 -9.13 -17.94 7.46
C HIS A 216 -9.29 -16.73 6.53
N LEU A 217 -10.03 -15.70 6.93
CA LEU A 217 -10.16 -14.47 6.13
C LEU A 217 -8.81 -13.81 5.89
N ILE A 218 -7.97 -13.70 6.93
CA ILE A 218 -6.61 -13.15 6.81
C ILE A 218 -5.74 -14.06 5.93
N LEU A 219 -5.73 -15.37 6.14
CA LEU A 219 -4.90 -16.31 5.37
C LEU A 219 -5.28 -16.41 3.88
N SER A 220 -6.47 -15.93 3.52
CA SER A 220 -7.03 -16.06 2.16
C SER A 220 -7.26 -14.75 1.42
N HIS A 221 -6.93 -13.59 2.01
CA HIS A 221 -7.30 -12.29 1.41
C HIS A 221 -6.61 -12.00 0.06
N HIS A 222 -5.42 -12.58 -0.20
CA HIS A 222 -4.80 -12.49 -1.54
C HIS A 222 -5.56 -13.30 -2.63
N GLY A 223 -6.57 -14.10 -2.24
CA GLY A 223 -7.46 -14.84 -3.13
C GLY A 223 -6.86 -16.12 -3.68
N GLU A 224 -5.72 -16.03 -4.34
CA GLU A 224 -5.06 -17.15 -5.02
C GLU A 224 -3.66 -17.41 -4.46
N PRO A 225 -3.22 -18.68 -4.35
CA PRO A 225 -1.85 -19.00 -3.93
C PRO A 225 -0.77 -18.33 -4.78
N GLU A 226 -1.03 -18.15 -6.08
CA GLU A 226 -0.17 -17.45 -7.03
C GLU A 226 0.02 -15.97 -6.69
N TYR A 227 -0.92 -15.39 -5.94
CA TYR A 227 -0.84 -14.02 -5.43
C TYR A 227 -0.34 -13.96 -3.98
N GLY A 228 -0.03 -15.10 -3.35
CA GLY A 228 0.51 -15.18 -2.00
C GLY A 228 -0.45 -15.73 -0.95
N ALA A 229 -1.71 -16.08 -1.30
CA ALA A 229 -2.67 -16.60 -0.32
C ALA A 229 -2.23 -17.96 0.23
N ALA A 230 -2.28 -18.15 1.56
CA ALA A 230 -2.02 -19.45 2.18
C ALA A 230 -3.18 -20.44 1.94
N LYS A 231 -4.39 -19.92 1.72
CA LYS A 231 -5.59 -20.68 1.40
C LYS A 231 -6.48 -19.88 0.46
N ARG A 232 -7.18 -20.54 -0.48
CA ARG A 232 -8.23 -19.87 -1.27
C ARG A 232 -9.43 -19.49 -0.39
N PRO A 233 -10.13 -18.38 -0.68
CA PRO A 233 -11.39 -18.04 -0.02
C PRO A 233 -12.38 -19.21 -0.02
N MET A 234 -12.91 -19.56 1.15
CA MET A 234 -13.85 -20.69 1.34
C MET A 234 -15.23 -20.25 1.84
N CYS A 235 -15.44 -18.94 2.01
CA CYS A 235 -16.71 -18.34 2.39
C CYS A 235 -16.91 -17.01 1.65
N ALA A 236 -18.13 -16.49 1.70
CA ALA A 236 -18.49 -15.26 1.00
C ALA A 236 -17.74 -14.04 1.55
N GLU A 237 -17.56 -13.96 2.88
CA GLU A 237 -16.79 -12.92 3.55
C GLU A 237 -15.33 -12.89 3.04
N ALA A 238 -14.67 -14.06 2.98
CA ALA A 238 -13.30 -14.16 2.48
C ALA A 238 -13.19 -13.78 1.00
N LEU A 239 -14.19 -14.15 0.19
CA LEU A 239 -14.23 -13.77 -1.22
C LEU A 239 -14.38 -12.25 -1.37
N ILE A 240 -15.29 -11.65 -0.60
CA ILE A 240 -15.51 -10.20 -0.60
C ILE A 240 -14.25 -9.47 -0.17
N LEU A 241 -13.64 -9.87 0.95
CA LEU A 241 -12.40 -9.27 1.45
C LEU A 241 -11.31 -9.28 0.37
N SER A 242 -11.13 -10.44 -0.27
CA SER A 242 -10.13 -10.58 -1.34
C SER A 242 -10.39 -9.69 -2.55
N GLN A 243 -11.65 -9.56 -2.96
CA GLN A 243 -11.99 -8.66 -4.07
C GLN A 243 -11.86 -7.19 -3.68
N CYS A 244 -12.19 -6.81 -2.45
CA CYS A 244 -12.05 -5.43 -1.96
C CYS A 244 -10.59 -5.01 -1.87
N ASP A 245 -9.73 -5.87 -1.32
CA ASP A 245 -8.29 -5.63 -1.22
C ASP A 245 -7.66 -5.45 -2.62
N ASN A 246 -7.94 -6.39 -3.52
CA ASN A 246 -7.45 -6.33 -4.91
C ASN A 246 -7.99 -5.09 -5.67
N LEU A 247 -9.25 -4.71 -5.43
CA LEU A 247 -9.84 -3.52 -6.02
C LEU A 247 -9.13 -2.25 -5.54
N SER A 248 -8.94 -2.08 -4.22
CA SER A 248 -8.23 -0.93 -3.66
C SER A 248 -6.81 -0.83 -4.24
N ALA A 249 -6.05 -1.93 -4.25
CA ALA A 249 -4.70 -1.96 -4.82
C ALA A 249 -4.65 -1.55 -6.31
N LYS A 250 -5.63 -1.98 -7.12
CA LYS A 250 -5.71 -1.62 -8.55
C LYS A 250 -6.13 -0.17 -8.79
N ILE A 251 -7.07 0.34 -8.01
CA ILE A 251 -7.54 1.73 -8.14
C ILE A 251 -6.47 2.71 -7.65
N ALA A 252 -5.74 2.37 -6.58
CA ALA A 252 -4.60 3.14 -6.11
C ALA A 252 -3.54 3.28 -7.22
N GLN A 253 -3.18 2.18 -7.89
CA GLN A 253 -2.25 2.21 -9.04
C GLN A 253 -2.72 3.11 -10.19
N CYS A 254 -4.03 3.13 -10.48
CA CYS A 254 -4.58 4.03 -11.49
C CYS A 254 -4.43 5.49 -11.06
N THR A 255 -4.75 5.79 -9.80
CA THR A 255 -4.75 7.15 -9.24
C THR A 255 -3.33 7.72 -9.16
N GLU A 256 -2.37 6.91 -8.71
CA GLU A 256 -0.96 7.28 -8.64
C GLU A 256 -0.40 7.60 -10.03
N LYS A 257 -0.73 6.78 -11.04
CA LYS A 257 -0.34 7.06 -12.42
C LYS A 257 -0.90 8.40 -12.92
N ALA A 258 -2.17 8.70 -12.61
CA ALA A 258 -2.79 9.98 -12.94
C ALA A 258 -1.99 11.19 -12.42
N GLN A 259 -1.53 11.09 -11.17
CA GLN A 259 -0.85 12.17 -10.47
C GLN A 259 0.58 12.39 -10.96
N VAL A 260 1.32 11.30 -11.21
CA VAL A 260 2.69 11.35 -11.75
C VAL A 260 2.74 11.99 -13.15
N ASP A 261 1.68 11.84 -13.94
CA ASP A 261 1.69 12.26 -15.34
C ASP A 261 1.44 13.77 -15.55
N ASN A 262 1.14 14.55 -14.49
CA ASN A 262 1.17 16.03 -14.42
C ASN A 262 0.76 16.77 -15.72
N GLY A 263 -0.26 16.26 -16.42
CA GLY A 263 -0.78 16.81 -17.67
C GLY A 263 0.09 16.65 -18.94
N LEU A 264 1.37 16.25 -18.83
CA LEU A 264 2.26 16.15 -20.01
C LEU A 264 2.03 14.85 -20.80
N ASP A 265 1.79 13.73 -20.12
CA ASP A 265 1.44 12.45 -20.79
C ASP A 265 -0.06 12.35 -21.06
N PHE A 266 -0.91 13.01 -20.25
CA PHE A 266 -2.36 13.03 -20.46
C PHE A 266 -2.74 13.67 -21.80
N ALA A 267 -2.10 14.80 -22.15
CA ALA A 267 -2.30 15.46 -23.44
C ALA A 267 -1.72 14.68 -24.64
N GLN A 268 -0.72 13.82 -24.41
CA GLN A 268 -0.09 13.01 -25.47
C GLN A 268 -0.77 11.65 -25.68
N THR A 269 -1.34 11.06 -24.64
CA THR A 269 -1.99 9.74 -24.66
C THR A 269 -3.51 9.78 -24.73
N GLY A 270 -4.12 10.96 -24.57
CA GLY A 270 -5.57 11.10 -24.44
C GLY A 270 -6.11 10.44 -23.16
N GLY A 271 -5.29 10.38 -22.10
CA GLY A 271 -5.62 9.78 -20.81
C GLY A 271 -5.54 8.25 -20.74
N TRP A 272 -4.93 7.59 -21.74
CA TRP A 272 -4.70 6.14 -21.75
C TRP A 272 -3.31 5.76 -21.26
N HIS A 273 -3.24 4.90 -20.25
CA HIS A 273 -1.99 4.52 -19.60
C HIS A 273 -1.74 3.01 -19.64
N ASN A 274 -0.52 2.61 -19.99
CA ASN A 274 -0.07 1.23 -19.81
C ASN A 274 0.14 0.96 -18.32
N LEU A 275 -0.65 0.05 -17.75
CA LEU A 275 -0.48 -0.40 -16.37
C LEU A 275 -0.10 -1.89 -16.36
N PRO A 276 1.05 -2.26 -15.77
CA PRO A 276 1.54 -3.65 -15.80
C PRO A 276 0.60 -4.66 -15.11
N TYR A 277 -0.32 -4.20 -14.25
CA TYR A 277 -1.26 -5.03 -13.51
C TYR A 277 -2.75 -4.66 -13.74
N ALA A 278 -3.03 -3.79 -14.72
CA ALA A 278 -4.40 -3.55 -15.12
C ALA A 278 -4.97 -4.81 -15.82
N PRO A 279 -6.29 -5.04 -15.74
CA PRO A 279 -6.94 -6.16 -16.44
C PRO A 279 -6.77 -6.11 -17.97
N GLN A 280 -6.31 -4.99 -18.53
CA GLN A 280 -6.01 -4.80 -19.95
C GLN A 280 -4.66 -4.08 -20.11
N LYS A 281 -4.05 -4.18 -21.30
CA LYS A 281 -2.75 -3.54 -21.61
C LYS A 281 -2.74 -2.04 -21.34
N GLN A 282 -3.90 -1.38 -21.45
CA GLN A 282 -4.11 0.03 -21.18
C GLN A 282 -5.37 0.26 -20.33
N ILE A 283 -5.36 1.29 -19.49
CA ILE A 283 -6.54 1.78 -18.78
C ILE A 283 -6.67 3.30 -18.97
N TYR A 284 -7.89 3.79 -19.07
CA TYR A 284 -8.14 5.23 -19.04
C TYR A 284 -8.14 5.73 -17.60
N VAL A 285 -7.37 6.78 -17.33
CA VAL A 285 -7.23 7.36 -15.98
C VAL A 285 -7.80 8.77 -15.99
N GLY A 286 -9.11 8.89 -15.73
CA GLY A 286 -9.83 10.17 -15.69
C GLY A 286 -11.33 9.94 -15.54
N LYS A 287 -12.14 11.00 -15.54
CA LYS A 287 -13.60 10.83 -15.61
C LYS A 287 -14.00 10.53 -17.05
N MET A 288 -14.48 9.32 -17.31
CA MET A 288 -14.88 8.87 -18.65
C MET A 288 -15.86 9.81 -19.37
N ARG A 289 -16.69 10.56 -18.63
CA ARG A 289 -17.67 11.50 -19.20
C ARG A 289 -17.08 12.86 -19.61
N GLU A 290 -15.83 13.15 -19.26
CA GLU A 290 -15.12 14.37 -19.64
C GLU A 290 -14.37 14.21 -20.99
N LEU A 291 -14.27 12.97 -21.53
CA LEU A 291 -13.72 12.68 -22.87
C LEU A 291 -14.54 13.28 -24.03
N MET A 292 -15.81 13.59 -23.82
CA MET A 292 -16.76 13.93 -24.90
C MET A 292 -16.85 15.42 -25.22
N ALA A 293 -15.95 16.26 -24.69
CA ALA A 293 -16.00 17.71 -24.91
C ALA A 293 -15.10 18.23 -26.04
N GLU A 294 -14.18 17.40 -26.57
CA GLU A 294 -13.23 17.82 -27.62
C GLU A 294 -13.49 17.15 -28.98
N GLU A 295 -14.48 16.26 -29.10
CA GLU A 295 -14.85 15.58 -30.35
C GLU A 295 -16.34 15.72 -30.75
N LEU A 296 -16.95 16.90 -30.53
CA LEU A 296 -18.24 17.27 -31.13
C LEU A 296 -18.20 18.66 -31.77
#